data_AF-A0A920H3P0-F1
#
_entry.id   AF-A0A920H3P0-F1
#
_cell.length_a   1.000
_cell.length_b   1.000
_cell.length_c   1.000
_cell.angle_alpha   90.00
_cell.angle_beta   90.00
_cell.angle_gamma   90.00
#
_symmetry.space_group_name_H-M   'P 1'
#
loop_
_entity.id
_entity.type
_entity.pdbx_description
1 polymer ?
#
loop_
_entity_poly.entity_id
_entity_poly.type
_entity_poly.pdbx_seq_one_letter_code
_entity_poly.pdbx_strand_id
1 'polypeptide(L)'
;MSDYYKINIESFLIVHDDIDVTVGTNKLKFKGGHGGHNGLRDIINHKNDSFWRLRIGVGHPGEKSLVHNYVLSAPTNSKKKLF
;
A
#
# COMPACT_ATOMS: atom_id res chain seq x y z
N MET A 1 -12.09 -2.04 15.00
CA MET A 1 -12.91 -1.24 14.08
C MET A 1 -13.86 -2.13 13.26
N SER A 2 -13.36 -3.00 12.36
CA SER A 2 -14.22 -3.85 11.50
C SER A 2 -15.18 -4.75 12.29
N ASP A 3 -14.71 -5.33 13.40
CA ASP A 3 -15.52 -6.26 14.21
C ASP A 3 -16.65 -5.55 14.95
N TYR A 4 -16.38 -4.33 15.42
CA TYR A 4 -17.38 -3.49 16.08
C TYR A 4 -18.53 -3.14 15.13
N TYR A 5 -18.19 -2.76 13.89
CA TYR A 5 -19.18 -2.42 12.86
C TYR A 5 -19.71 -3.64 12.09
N LYS A 6 -19.22 -4.86 12.39
CA LYS A 6 -19.60 -6.12 11.74
C LYS A 6 -19.49 -6.08 10.21
N ILE A 7 -18.46 -5.40 9.69
CA ILE A 7 -18.23 -5.27 8.24
C ILE A 7 -17.30 -6.40 7.80
N ASN A 8 -17.68 -7.12 6.74
CA ASN A 8 -16.85 -8.15 6.13
C ASN A 8 -15.60 -7.50 5.49
N ILE A 9 -14.43 -8.10 5.67
CA ILE A 9 -13.15 -7.65 5.12
C ILE A 9 -13.18 -7.52 3.59
N GLU A 10 -13.99 -8.32 2.90
CA GLU A 10 -14.19 -8.26 1.43
C GLU A 10 -14.81 -6.95 0.95
N SER A 11 -15.48 -6.23 1.84
CA SER A 11 -16.05 -4.90 1.56
C SER A 11 -15.06 -3.75 1.77
N PHE A 12 -13.84 -4.04 2.23
CA PHE A 12 -12.83 -3.01 2.47
C PHE A 12 -12.01 -2.72 1.20
N LEU A 13 -11.76 -1.44 0.98
CA LEU A 13 -10.71 -0.94 0.09
C LEU A 13 -9.59 -0.36 0.95
N ILE A 14 -8.39 -0.94 0.86
CA ILE A 14 -7.19 -0.43 1.52
C ILE A 14 -6.37 0.33 0.49
N VAL A 15 -6.17 1.62 0.73
CA VAL A 15 -5.29 2.48 -0.07
C VAL A 15 -3.92 2.50 0.59
N HIS A 16 -2.86 2.16 -0.14
CA HIS A 16 -1.50 2.16 0.40
C HIS A 16 -0.48 2.55 -0.67
N ASP A 17 0.67 3.06 -0.24
CA ASP A 17 1.82 3.30 -1.12
C ASP A 17 2.45 1.97 -1.55
N ASP A 18 2.97 1.96 -2.77
CA ASP A 18 3.58 0.78 -3.35
C ASP A 18 4.83 1.12 -4.16
N ILE A 19 5.97 0.62 -3.68
CA ILE A 19 7.29 0.87 -4.28
C ILE A 19 7.49 0.12 -5.60
N ASP A 20 6.74 -0.96 -5.83
CA ASP A 20 6.81 -1.75 -7.07
C ASP A 20 5.97 -1.13 -8.19
N VAL A 21 5.17 -0.10 -7.89
CA VAL A 21 4.35 0.61 -8.87
C VAL A 21 4.99 1.98 -9.17
N THR A 22 5.12 2.28 -10.45
CA THR A 22 5.71 3.52 -10.95
C THR A 22 4.94 4.75 -10.44
N VAL A 23 5.68 5.82 -10.12
CA VAL A 23 5.08 7.10 -9.69
C VAL A 23 4.03 7.58 -10.68
N GLY A 24 2.86 7.95 -10.16
CA GLY A 24 1.71 8.42 -10.93
C GLY A 24 0.91 7.34 -11.65
N THR A 25 1.20 6.07 -11.35
CA THR A 25 0.32 4.96 -11.73
C THR A 25 -0.37 4.41 -10.49
N ASN A 26 -1.67 4.20 -10.59
CA ASN A 26 -2.47 3.55 -9.54
C ASN A 26 -2.98 2.21 -10.05
N LYS A 27 -2.93 1.17 -9.21
CA LYS A 27 -3.41 -0.17 -9.56
C LYS A 27 -4.43 -0.66 -8.55
N LEU A 28 -5.60 -1.07 -9.02
CA LEU A 28 -6.59 -1.77 -8.22
C LEU A 28 -6.32 -3.27 -8.26
N LYS A 29 -6.31 -3.93 -7.11
CA LYS A 29 -6.12 -5.38 -7.01
C LYS A 29 -6.99 -5.97 -5.92
N PHE A 30 -7.59 -7.12 -6.16
CA PHE A 30 -8.23 -7.93 -5.13
C PHE A 30 -7.26 -9.03 -4.66
N LYS A 31 -7.18 -9.25 -3.35
CA LYS A 31 -6.30 -10.25 -2.71
C LYS A 31 -4.80 -10.04 -2.93
N GLY A 32 -3.99 -10.85 -2.25
CA GLY A 32 -2.54 -10.94 -2.44
C GLY A 32 -1.72 -10.75 -1.16
N GLY A 33 -0.41 -11.04 -1.25
CA GLY A 33 0.51 -10.87 -0.12
C GLY A 33 0.72 -9.40 0.28
N HIS A 34 1.45 -9.18 1.37
CA HIS A 34 1.74 -7.83 1.87
C HIS A 34 2.84 -7.09 1.08
N GLY A 35 3.57 -7.75 0.17
CA GLY A 35 4.56 -7.09 -0.69
C GLY A 35 5.68 -6.35 0.08
N GLY A 36 6.05 -6.86 1.27
CA GLY A 36 6.99 -6.18 2.17
C GLY A 36 6.41 -5.02 2.98
N HIS A 37 5.19 -4.54 2.70
CA HIS A 37 4.56 -3.44 3.43
C HIS A 37 4.13 -3.86 4.84
N ASN A 38 4.61 -3.14 5.86
CA ASN A 38 4.39 -3.50 7.27
C ASN A 38 2.91 -3.39 7.69
N GLY A 39 2.21 -2.33 7.28
CA GLY A 39 0.77 -2.18 7.56
C GLY A 39 -0.09 -3.31 6.98
N LEU A 40 0.09 -3.67 5.71
CA LEU A 40 -0.61 -4.81 5.11
C LEU A 40 -0.28 -6.14 5.79
N ARG A 41 0.96 -6.35 6.22
CA ARG A 41 1.35 -7.54 6.98
C ARG A 41 0.53 -7.65 8.26
N ASP A 42 0.41 -6.54 8.99
CA ASP A 42 -0.35 -6.50 10.24
C ASP A 42 -1.85 -6.73 10.04
N ILE A 43 -2.45 -6.14 9.00
CA ILE A 43 -3.86 -6.35 8.65
C ILE A 43 -4.13 -7.82 8.29
N ILE A 44 -3.28 -8.41 7.44
CA ILE A 44 -3.43 -9.81 7.01
C ILE A 44 -3.31 -10.76 8.22
N ASN A 45 -2.39 -10.48 9.14
CA ASN A 45 -2.21 -11.29 10.35
C ASN A 45 -3.45 -11.29 11.27
N HIS A 46 -4.19 -10.18 11.34
CA HIS A 46 -5.38 -10.06 12.20
C HIS A 46 -6.69 -10.45 11.51
N LYS A 47 -6.73 -10.46 10.17
CA LYS A 47 -7.93 -10.77 9.38
C LYS A 47 -7.65 -11.86 8.36
N ASN A 48 -7.38 -11.47 7.12
CA ASN A 48 -6.92 -12.29 6.01
C ASN A 48 -6.64 -11.32 4.85
N ASP A 49 -6.32 -11.83 3.66
CA ASP A 49 -5.96 -11.02 2.50
C ASP A 49 -7.14 -10.70 1.55
N SER A 50 -8.36 -11.13 1.87
CA SER A 50 -9.57 -10.99 1.03
C SER A 50 -10.15 -9.58 1.07
N PHE A 51 -9.38 -8.59 0.60
CA PHE A 51 -9.83 -7.21 0.47
C PHE A 51 -9.32 -6.58 -0.82
N TRP A 52 -9.97 -5.48 -1.22
CA TRP A 52 -9.52 -4.66 -2.34
C TRP A 52 -8.38 -3.74 -1.94
N ARG A 53 -7.46 -3.49 -2.87
CA ARG A 53 -6.28 -2.66 -2.66
C ARG A 53 -6.14 -1.64 -3.77
N LEU A 54 -6.11 -0.36 -3.41
CA LEU A 54 -5.68 0.69 -4.32
C LEU A 54 -4.21 0.98 -4.03
N ARG A 55 -3.35 0.48 -4.92
CA ARG A 55 -1.89 0.61 -4.83
C ARG A 55 -1.49 1.94 -5.48
N ILE A 56 -1.01 2.88 -4.67
CA ILE A 56 -0.53 4.18 -5.12
C ILE A 56 0.97 4.07 -5.43
N GLY A 57 1.35 4.22 -6.70
CA GLY A 57 2.73 4.07 -7.10
C GLY A 57 3.60 5.19 -6.55
N VAL A 58 4.58 4.83 -5.70
CA VAL A 58 5.61 5.75 -5.20
C VAL A 58 6.98 5.47 -5.83
N GLY A 59 7.11 4.38 -6.59
CA GLY A 59 8.37 3.95 -7.21
C GLY A 59 9.42 3.45 -6.20
N HIS A 60 10.45 2.80 -6.72
CA HIS A 60 11.52 2.20 -5.92
C HIS A 60 12.80 3.06 -5.95
N PRO A 61 13.51 3.26 -4.82
CA PRO A 61 14.75 4.04 -4.77
C PRO A 61 15.98 3.31 -5.37
N GLY A 62 15.77 2.28 -6.18
CA GLY A 62 16.83 1.39 -6.70
C GLY A 62 17.36 0.39 -5.67
N GLU A 63 17.79 0.85 -4.50
CA GLU A 63 18.38 -0.01 -3.46
C GLU A 63 17.44 -0.32 -2.30
N LYS A 64 17.42 -1.58 -1.87
CA LYS A 64 16.54 -2.06 -0.79
C LYS A 64 16.82 -1.39 0.56
N SER A 65 18.08 -1.07 0.85
CA SER A 65 18.53 -0.38 2.07
C SER A 65 17.92 1.03 2.19
N LEU A 66 17.61 1.67 1.07
CA LEU A 66 17.09 3.04 1.04
C LEU A 66 15.57 3.11 1.17
N VAL A 67 14.86 1.98 1.03
CA VAL A 67 13.38 1.93 1.01
C VAL A 67 12.77 2.53 2.27
N HIS A 68 13.30 2.21 3.45
CA HIS A 68 12.77 2.71 4.71
C HIS A 68 12.81 4.25 4.79
N ASN A 69 13.95 4.85 4.45
CA ASN A 69 14.07 6.31 4.47
C ASN A 69 13.27 6.96 3.34
N TYR A 70 13.16 6.28 2.19
CA TYR A 70 12.43 6.77 1.03
C TYR A 70 10.93 6.96 1.33
N VAL A 71 10.27 5.94 1.90
CA VAL A 71 8.83 6.00 2.21
C VAL A 71 8.49 6.94 3.38
N LEU A 72 9.49 7.27 4.21
CA LEU A 72 9.33 8.21 5.34
C LEU A 72 9.69 9.66 4.97
N SER A 73 10.24 9.90 3.79
CA SER A 73 10.66 11.23 3.34
C SER A 73 9.59 11.90 2.49
N ALA A 74 9.53 13.23 2.53
CA ALA A 74 8.62 13.96 1.66
C ALA A 74 9.00 13.79 0.17
N PRO A 75 8.03 13.51 -0.72
CA PRO A 75 8.29 13.43 -2.14
C PRO A 75 8.69 14.80 -2.72
N THR A 76 9.52 14.78 -3.77
CA THR A 76 9.90 16.00 -4.50
C THR A 76 8.69 16.64 -5.17
N ASN A 77 8.73 17.95 -5.44
CA ASN A 77 7.61 18.68 -6.06
C ASN A 77 7.20 18.10 -7.42
N SER A 78 8.15 17.58 -8.21
CA SER A 78 7.85 16.92 -9.48
C SER A 78 7.02 15.65 -9.27
N LYS A 79 7.34 14.84 -8.25
CA LYS A 79 6.57 13.63 -7.91
C LYS A 79 5.22 13.97 -7.30
N LYS A 80 5.12 15.03 -6.47
CA LYS A 80 3.86 15.51 -5.90
C LYS A 80 2.77 15.78 -6.93
N LYS A 81 3.13 16.24 -8.12
CA LYS A 81 2.18 16.49 -9.23
C LYS A 81 1.65 15.22 -9.90
N LEU A 82 2.28 14.07 -9.63
CA LEU A 82 1.96 12.80 -10.27
C LEU A 82 1.07 11.91 -9.39
N PHE A 83 1.06 12.14 -8.07
CA PHE A 83 0.21 11.38 -7.14
C PHE A 83 -1.27 11.72 -7.28
#